data_AF-A0A845ESR8-F1
#
_entry.id   AF-A0A845ESR8-F1
#
_cell.length_a   1.000
_cell.length_b   1.000
_cell.length_c   1.000
_cell.angle_alpha   90.00
_cell.angle_beta   90.00
_cell.angle_gamma   90.00
#
_symmetry.space_group_name_H-M   'P 1'
#
loop_
_entity.id
_entity.type
_entity.pdbx_description
1 polymer ?
#
loop_
_entity_poly.entity_id
_entity_poly.type
_entity_poly.pdbx_seq_one_letter_code
_entity_poly.pdbx_strand_id
1 'polypeptide(L)'
;MKDCYQKHRFPNQPGPPGPPGPPGPPGPPGSSSDHAFIYNLGVQTLLPETDITFDRNGTIFAGISHTPGTAEITITNPGDYYISFSVTGSATNQFALFLNGNLVNGTIYGSDDANQQNFGQTILTLTAGDTLTVRYYNNVVPIPVMLQTLAGGSQTNTNAAVFIQKLGVQTAVTVATSAELLTALNDNTISTINLEAGVYDISASPPIARTTAVRLQSAVAVADVTMNGDQEFSFLTVGENVTINANRIRNLTTGIDYPTIQDAIDAASNGDVIQLSPGVYNVTVALGPPLQQLLINKSITLRGISAHLTQIVFVQGGSLDLGYMSIQADNVIIENIRFTGPTPVGLTQNSLFNIALKGFPSDLYVNTILRYNIFEGGRRTAFIDVENVMFVGNEVIHMGAGSADALVFERIRGTTMIYGNVFTGVATSRRTFSIEGGFAEGTIQLSNNKAINWTQFILFNIITTNISFLVTENYVVHSASGSTVIFDMQPGGLDFSQFNVILIEGNIFIQPFMNRLAVYVDYRSGGTSVPADGQIQVYSNYFRYALPWGRTTPPVDVVDPLFPVGFNSTAPVGTTLAMFDLQNNMNF
;
A
#
# COMPACT_ATOMS: atom_id res chain seq x y z
N MET A 1 19.07 -12.19 -104.83
CA MET A 1 20.16 -11.54 -104.07
C MET A 1 19.55 -10.48 -103.16
N LYS A 2 19.11 -10.90 -101.99
CA LYS A 2 18.72 -10.03 -100.87
C LYS A 2 19.22 -10.79 -99.65
N ASP A 3 20.31 -10.33 -99.05
CA ASP A 3 20.59 -10.68 -97.67
C ASP A 3 21.22 -9.48 -96.98
N CYS A 4 20.47 -9.00 -96.01
CA CYS A 4 20.75 -7.85 -95.19
C CYS A 4 20.24 -8.23 -93.79
N TYR A 5 21.09 -8.00 -92.78
CA TYR A 5 20.78 -7.97 -91.36
C TYR A 5 20.44 -9.29 -90.65
N GLN A 6 21.44 -9.88 -89.98
CA GLN A 6 21.25 -10.31 -88.58
C GLN A 6 22.46 -9.92 -87.72
N LYS A 7 22.27 -8.89 -86.89
CA LYS A 7 23.12 -8.59 -85.73
C LYS A 7 22.79 -9.61 -84.63
N HIS A 8 23.69 -10.56 -84.36
CA HIS A 8 23.69 -11.24 -83.07
C HIS A 8 24.23 -10.29 -82.01
N ARG A 9 23.34 -9.79 -81.14
CA ARG A 9 23.73 -9.15 -79.87
C ARG A 9 24.14 -10.26 -78.90
N PHE A 10 25.38 -10.22 -78.43
CA PHE A 10 25.73 -10.73 -77.11
C PHE A 10 25.73 -9.54 -76.14
N PRO A 11 24.89 -9.52 -75.09
CA PRO A 11 25.20 -8.80 -73.86
C PRO A 11 25.57 -9.85 -72.79
N ASN A 12 26.84 -9.98 -72.44
CA ASN A 12 27.59 -9.19 -71.46
C ASN A 12 27.85 -10.09 -70.25
N GLN A 13 29.09 -10.56 -70.11
CA GLN A 13 29.58 -11.02 -68.81
C GLN A 13 29.43 -9.86 -67.82
N PRO A 14 28.84 -10.08 -66.63
CA PRO A 14 28.88 -9.09 -65.56
C PRO A 14 30.33 -8.68 -65.30
N GLY A 15 30.58 -7.38 -65.22
CA GLY A 15 31.90 -6.87 -64.86
C GLY A 15 32.34 -7.40 -63.49
N PRO A 16 33.65 -7.50 -63.23
CA PRO A 16 34.16 -7.98 -61.95
C PRO A 16 33.53 -7.17 -60.81
N PRO A 17 33.17 -7.81 -59.67
CA PRO A 17 32.66 -7.10 -58.51
C PRO A 17 33.57 -5.92 -58.17
N GLY A 18 32.95 -4.77 -57.87
CA GLY A 18 33.70 -3.60 -57.43
C GLY A 18 34.51 -3.92 -56.16
N PRO A 19 35.60 -3.17 -55.90
CA PRO A 19 36.36 -3.33 -54.68
C PRO A 19 35.43 -3.15 -53.46
N PRO A 20 35.63 -3.93 -52.37
CA PRO A 20 34.89 -3.73 -51.13
C PRO A 20 34.93 -2.26 -50.69
N GLY A 21 33.80 -1.76 -50.19
CA GLY A 21 33.76 -0.42 -49.62
C GLY A 21 34.73 -0.29 -48.43
N PRO A 22 35.15 0.94 -48.10
CA PRO A 22 35.97 1.17 -46.90
C PRO A 22 35.26 0.61 -45.66
N PRO A 23 36.00 0.04 -44.69
CA PRO A 23 35.43 -0.34 -43.40
C PRO A 23 34.64 0.81 -42.79
N GLY A 24 33.49 0.50 -42.17
CA GLY A 24 32.73 1.50 -41.41
C GLY A 24 33.58 2.09 -40.27
N PRO A 25 33.26 3.30 -39.79
CA PRO A 25 33.94 3.86 -38.62
C PRO A 25 33.85 2.88 -37.43
N PRO A 26 34.90 2.74 -36.60
CA PRO A 26 34.82 1.96 -35.37
C PRO A 26 33.60 2.34 -34.55
N GLY A 27 32.90 1.35 -34.00
CA GLY A 27 31.79 1.61 -33.08
C GLY A 27 32.26 2.44 -31.87
N PRO A 28 31.37 3.20 -31.21
CA PRO A 28 31.71 3.90 -29.99
C PRO A 28 32.34 2.92 -28.97
N PRO A 29 33.37 3.33 -28.21
CA PRO A 29 33.85 2.54 -27.07
C PRO A 29 32.69 2.18 -26.15
N GLY A 30 32.63 0.93 -25.66
CA GLY A 30 31.64 0.54 -24.66
C GLY A 30 31.79 1.40 -23.41
N SER A 31 30.70 2.02 -22.94
CA SER A 31 30.73 2.82 -21.72
C SER A 31 30.85 1.92 -20.50
N SER A 32 31.96 2.02 -19.76
CA SER A 32 32.01 1.53 -18.37
C SER A 32 31.23 2.51 -17.52
N SER A 33 30.14 2.07 -16.90
CA SER A 33 29.34 2.88 -15.98
C SER A 33 29.82 2.70 -14.54
N ASP A 34 29.66 3.74 -13.69
CA ASP A 34 30.02 3.68 -12.27
C ASP A 34 29.38 2.44 -11.63
N HIS A 35 30.16 1.59 -10.95
CA HIS A 35 29.62 0.37 -10.34
C HIS A 35 30.39 -0.04 -9.08
N ALA A 36 29.70 -0.74 -8.18
CA ALA A 36 30.29 -1.26 -6.96
C ALA A 36 29.68 -2.61 -6.57
N PHE A 37 30.51 -3.51 -6.05
CA PHE A 37 30.08 -4.69 -5.30
C PHE A 37 30.71 -4.62 -3.90
N ILE A 38 29.87 -4.53 -2.88
CA ILE A 38 30.25 -4.34 -1.48
C ILE A 38 29.59 -5.46 -0.67
N TYR A 39 30.30 -6.09 0.26
CA TYR A 39 29.78 -7.29 0.93
C TYR A 39 30.32 -7.49 2.33
N ASN A 40 29.59 -8.29 3.12
CA ASN A 40 29.95 -8.70 4.46
C ASN A 40 30.15 -10.21 4.56
N LEU A 41 31.22 -10.61 5.24
CA LEU A 41 31.49 -12.01 5.64
C LEU A 41 31.41 -12.20 7.16
N GLY A 42 31.58 -11.13 7.95
CA GLY A 42 31.64 -11.19 9.41
C GLY A 42 30.29 -11.45 10.07
N VAL A 43 30.30 -12.01 11.28
CA VAL A 43 29.08 -12.17 12.09
C VAL A 43 28.55 -10.79 12.52
N GLN A 44 27.26 -10.55 12.34
CA GLN A 44 26.56 -9.39 12.90
C GLN A 44 25.25 -9.85 13.53
N THR A 45 24.91 -9.25 14.68
CA THR A 45 23.59 -9.36 15.30
C THR A 45 22.94 -7.99 15.24
N LEU A 46 21.83 -7.89 14.53
CA LEU A 46 21.15 -6.64 14.23
C LEU A 46 19.88 -6.54 15.05
N LEU A 47 19.67 -5.41 15.72
CA LEU A 47 18.37 -5.02 16.24
C LEU A 47 17.61 -4.23 15.16
N PRO A 48 16.27 -4.14 15.19
CA PRO A 48 15.57 -3.32 14.22
C PRO A 48 16.07 -1.88 14.23
N GLU A 49 15.95 -1.25 13.07
CA GLU A 49 16.49 0.07 12.77
C GLU A 49 18.03 0.15 12.74
N THR A 50 18.74 -0.97 12.83
CA THR A 50 20.21 -1.01 12.73
C THR A 50 20.66 -1.18 11.27
N ASP A 51 21.58 -0.33 10.83
CA ASP A 51 22.23 -0.43 9.53
C ASP A 51 23.26 -1.58 9.49
N ILE A 52 23.31 -2.31 8.38
CA ILE A 52 24.30 -3.37 8.15
C ILE A 52 25.64 -2.72 7.83
N THR A 53 26.70 -3.12 8.55
CA THR A 53 28.06 -2.75 8.17
C THR A 53 28.63 -3.74 7.16
N PHE A 54 29.47 -3.30 6.21
CA PHE A 54 30.08 -4.18 5.22
C PHE A 54 31.59 -4.25 5.44
N ASP A 55 32.14 -5.44 5.64
CA ASP A 55 33.56 -5.59 6.01
C ASP A 55 34.50 -5.72 4.80
N ARG A 56 33.99 -5.82 3.57
CA ARG A 56 34.80 -5.98 2.34
C ARG A 56 34.25 -5.18 1.16
N ASN A 57 35.18 -4.76 0.32
CA ASN A 57 34.91 -4.24 -1.02
C ASN A 57 35.31 -5.29 -2.06
N GLY A 58 34.42 -5.56 -3.01
CA GLY A 58 34.78 -6.17 -4.28
C GLY A 58 35.28 -5.10 -5.27
N THR A 59 34.85 -5.19 -6.52
CA THR A 59 35.14 -4.14 -7.51
C THR A 59 34.33 -2.89 -7.17
N ILE A 60 35.02 -1.77 -7.02
CA ILE A 60 34.42 -0.44 -6.97
C ILE A 60 35.08 0.39 -8.07
N PHE A 61 34.27 1.04 -8.88
CA PHE A 61 34.72 1.84 -10.01
C PHE A 61 34.02 3.19 -10.04
N ALA A 62 34.82 4.24 -10.22
CA ALA A 62 34.40 5.62 -10.41
C ALA A 62 33.49 6.14 -9.27
N GLY A 63 32.32 6.70 -9.60
CA GLY A 63 31.51 7.58 -8.74
C GLY A 63 30.85 6.97 -7.49
N ILE A 64 31.38 5.86 -6.96
CA ILE A 64 30.88 5.15 -5.79
C ILE A 64 32.07 4.88 -4.85
N SER A 65 31.89 5.05 -3.55
CA SER A 65 32.91 4.74 -2.54
C SER A 65 32.32 4.14 -1.28
N HIS A 66 33.07 3.23 -0.64
CA HIS A 66 32.71 2.63 0.63
C HIS A 66 33.97 2.30 1.44
N THR A 67 33.92 2.52 2.75
CA THR A 67 35.02 2.20 3.68
C THR A 67 34.74 0.86 4.36
N PRO A 68 35.60 -0.17 4.22
CA PRO A 68 35.38 -1.44 4.91
C PRO A 68 35.18 -1.28 6.43
N GLY A 69 34.11 -1.88 6.95
CA GLY A 69 33.68 -1.80 8.35
C GLY A 69 32.61 -0.74 8.63
N THR A 70 32.20 0.07 7.65
CA THR A 70 31.11 1.05 7.79
C THR A 70 29.82 0.56 7.13
N ALA A 71 28.69 1.24 7.34
CA ALA A 71 27.42 0.93 6.68
C ALA A 71 27.19 1.79 5.42
N GLU A 72 27.76 3.00 5.43
CA GLU A 72 27.51 4.05 4.46
C GLU A 72 28.24 3.83 3.14
N ILE A 73 27.48 3.82 2.04
CA ILE A 73 27.98 3.79 0.67
C ILE A 73 27.70 5.16 0.05
N THR A 74 28.76 5.88 -0.33
CA THR A 74 28.65 7.26 -0.86
C THR A 74 28.68 7.29 -2.38
N ILE A 75 27.82 8.12 -2.95
CA ILE A 75 27.74 8.40 -4.39
C ILE A 75 28.34 9.77 -4.67
N THR A 76 29.29 9.86 -5.59
CA THR A 76 29.93 11.15 -5.94
C THR A 76 29.52 11.65 -7.31
N ASN A 77 29.04 10.77 -8.19
CA ASN A 77 28.57 11.16 -9.51
C ASN A 77 27.03 11.07 -9.57
N PRO A 78 26.31 12.14 -9.92
CA PRO A 78 24.86 12.09 -10.02
C PRO A 78 24.42 11.21 -11.19
N GLY A 79 23.24 10.61 -11.08
CA GLY A 79 22.63 9.79 -12.12
C GLY A 79 21.61 8.80 -11.59
N ASP A 80 21.09 7.98 -12.49
CA ASP A 80 20.24 6.84 -12.12
C ASP A 80 21.10 5.61 -11.88
N TYR A 81 20.84 4.91 -10.79
CA TYR A 81 21.55 3.73 -10.37
C TYR A 81 20.59 2.58 -10.15
N TYR A 82 20.87 1.43 -10.78
CA TYR A 82 20.36 0.14 -10.32
C TYR A 82 21.10 -0.23 -9.04
N ILE A 83 20.36 -0.52 -8.00
CA ILE A 83 20.87 -0.94 -6.70
C ILE A 83 20.18 -2.24 -6.36
N SER A 84 20.94 -3.27 -6.03
CA SER A 84 20.41 -4.48 -5.41
C SER A 84 21.15 -4.79 -4.13
N PHE A 85 20.45 -5.43 -3.20
CA PHE A 85 21.05 -5.95 -1.99
C PHE A 85 20.56 -7.37 -1.74
N SER A 86 21.40 -8.17 -1.08
CA SER A 86 20.98 -9.46 -0.56
C SER A 86 21.39 -9.59 0.89
N VAL A 87 20.53 -10.20 1.72
CA VAL A 87 20.80 -10.42 3.14
C VAL A 87 20.22 -11.75 3.59
N THR A 88 21.05 -12.59 4.24
CA THR A 88 20.65 -13.89 4.78
C THR A 88 20.60 -13.81 6.30
N GLY A 89 19.38 -13.67 6.84
CA GLY A 89 19.12 -13.60 8.28
C GLY A 89 18.75 -14.95 8.89
N SER A 90 19.02 -15.13 10.19
CA SER A 90 18.75 -16.37 10.94
C SER A 90 17.29 -16.62 11.31
N ALA A 91 16.40 -15.66 11.09
CA ALA A 91 15.00 -15.64 11.53
C ALA A 91 14.17 -14.81 10.55
N THR A 92 12.84 -14.75 10.75
CA THR A 92 11.97 -13.86 9.96
C THR A 92 12.43 -12.41 10.07
N ASN A 93 12.46 -11.71 8.95
CA ASN A 93 13.13 -10.42 8.89
C ASN A 93 12.63 -9.58 7.71
N GLN A 94 12.89 -8.27 7.79
CA GLN A 94 12.68 -7.32 6.71
C GLN A 94 13.91 -6.42 6.62
N PHE A 95 14.45 -6.24 5.43
CA PHE A 95 15.54 -5.33 5.15
C PHE A 95 15.11 -4.30 4.13
N ALA A 96 15.60 -3.07 4.26
CA ALA A 96 15.29 -2.01 3.33
C ALA A 96 16.50 -1.15 3.02
N LEU A 97 16.44 -0.50 1.85
CA LEU A 97 17.42 0.50 1.45
C LEU A 97 17.02 1.86 2.03
N PHE A 98 18.01 2.59 2.53
CA PHE A 98 17.85 3.95 3.02
C PHE A 98 18.73 4.88 2.21
N LEU A 99 18.19 6.06 1.89
CA LEU A 99 18.88 7.15 1.21
C LEU A 99 18.93 8.35 2.15
N ASN A 100 20.14 8.76 2.54
CA ASN A 100 20.37 9.85 3.48
C ASN A 100 19.57 9.69 4.79
N GLY A 101 19.45 8.46 5.27
CA GLY A 101 18.71 8.12 6.50
C GLY A 101 17.19 8.02 6.34
N ASN A 102 16.64 8.27 5.16
CA ASN A 102 15.21 8.09 4.87
C ASN A 102 14.96 6.75 4.18
N LEU A 103 13.87 6.08 4.53
CA LEU A 103 13.45 4.85 3.87
C LEU A 103 13.21 5.11 2.38
N VAL A 104 13.80 4.28 1.53
CA VAL A 104 13.47 4.23 0.11
C VAL A 104 12.22 3.38 -0.05
N ASN A 105 11.08 4.02 -0.32
CA ASN A 105 9.80 3.33 -0.47
C ASN A 105 9.88 2.21 -1.54
N GLY A 106 9.19 1.10 -1.27
CA GLY A 106 9.20 -0.08 -2.14
C GLY A 106 10.43 -0.97 -2.03
N THR A 107 11.39 -0.63 -1.15
CA THR A 107 12.61 -1.44 -0.96
C THR A 107 12.59 -2.30 0.29
N ILE A 108 11.45 -2.44 0.96
CA ILE A 108 11.30 -3.39 2.08
C ILE A 108 11.14 -4.78 1.46
N TYR A 109 12.17 -5.61 1.60
CA TYR A 109 12.14 -7.02 1.22
C TYR A 109 12.19 -7.85 2.48
N GLY A 110 11.20 -8.73 2.60
CA GLY A 110 11.00 -9.58 3.78
C GLY A 110 11.09 -11.05 3.46
N SER A 111 11.35 -11.80 4.52
CA SER A 111 11.27 -13.24 4.56
C SER A 111 10.55 -13.67 5.83
N ASP A 112 9.56 -14.53 5.64
CA ASP A 112 8.76 -15.14 6.71
C ASP A 112 9.30 -16.52 7.12
N ASP A 113 10.53 -16.86 6.71
CA ASP A 113 11.20 -18.10 7.09
C ASP A 113 12.60 -17.83 7.66
N ALA A 114 13.09 -18.76 8.48
CA ALA A 114 14.44 -18.70 9.02
C ALA A 114 15.47 -19.09 7.94
N ASN A 115 16.63 -18.42 7.95
CA ASN A 115 17.77 -18.73 7.08
C ASN A 115 17.49 -18.54 5.58
N GLN A 116 16.39 -17.88 5.21
CA GLN A 116 16.12 -17.50 3.84
C GLN A 116 16.80 -16.17 3.52
N GLN A 117 17.28 -16.07 2.28
CA GLN A 117 17.91 -14.86 1.76
C GLN A 117 16.85 -13.90 1.20
N ASN A 118 16.93 -12.65 1.61
CA ASN A 118 16.24 -11.56 0.94
C ASN A 118 17.07 -11.11 -0.26
N PHE A 119 16.39 -10.80 -1.35
CA PHE A 119 16.98 -10.14 -2.51
C PHE A 119 16.14 -8.92 -2.84
N GLY A 120 16.68 -7.74 -2.56
CA GLY A 120 16.04 -6.46 -2.86
C GLY A 120 16.68 -5.77 -4.04
N GLN A 121 15.89 -4.98 -4.77
CA GLN A 121 16.38 -4.17 -5.88
C GLN A 121 15.56 -2.91 -6.09
N THR A 122 16.19 -1.88 -6.62
CA THR A 122 15.53 -0.63 -6.99
C THR A 122 16.34 0.14 -8.02
N ILE A 123 15.73 1.16 -8.61
CA ILE A 123 16.43 2.16 -9.40
C ILE A 123 16.23 3.50 -8.68
N LEU A 124 17.33 4.16 -8.34
CA LEU A 124 17.29 5.47 -7.70
C LEU A 124 18.02 6.52 -8.51
N THR A 125 17.41 7.69 -8.58
CA THR A 125 18.09 8.92 -8.96
C THR A 125 18.87 9.43 -7.75
N LEU A 126 20.20 9.46 -7.89
CA LEU A 126 21.12 9.87 -6.83
C LEU A 126 21.89 11.12 -7.25
N THR A 127 22.19 11.95 -6.28
CA THR A 127 22.98 13.17 -6.39
C THR A 127 24.37 13.00 -5.78
N ALA A 128 25.29 13.92 -6.07
CA ALA A 128 26.62 13.89 -5.48
C ALA A 128 26.54 14.16 -3.97
N GLY A 129 27.09 13.26 -3.16
CA GLY A 129 27.04 13.30 -1.70
C GLY A 129 25.97 12.41 -1.08
N ASP A 130 25.07 11.83 -1.89
CA ASP A 130 24.07 10.89 -1.38
C ASP A 130 24.72 9.66 -0.76
N THR A 131 24.12 9.20 0.33
CA THR A 131 24.58 8.05 1.11
C THR A 131 23.50 6.98 1.16
N LEU A 132 23.86 5.75 0.80
CA LEU A 132 23.01 4.57 0.86
C LEU A 132 23.40 3.69 2.06
N THR A 133 22.40 3.15 2.76
CA THR A 133 22.58 2.07 3.75
C THR A 133 21.54 0.98 3.54
N VAL A 134 21.85 -0.26 3.94
CA VAL A 134 20.86 -1.34 4.06
C VAL A 134 20.57 -1.53 5.54
N ARG A 135 19.31 -1.41 5.93
CA ARG A 135 18.87 -1.45 7.32
C ARG A 135 18.05 -2.68 7.60
N TYR A 136 18.23 -3.27 8.78
CA TYR A 136 17.25 -4.19 9.33
C TYR A 136 15.99 -3.40 9.69
N TYR A 137 15.08 -3.29 8.74
CA TYR A 137 13.90 -2.44 8.81
C TYR A 137 12.66 -3.30 9.02
N ASN A 138 12.61 -3.92 10.20
CA ASN A 138 11.45 -4.61 10.69
C ASN A 138 10.77 -3.72 11.74
N ASN A 139 9.74 -2.97 11.34
CA ASN A 139 9.00 -2.11 12.26
C ASN A 139 8.08 -2.91 13.20
N VAL A 140 7.93 -4.20 12.94
CA VAL A 140 6.94 -5.03 13.58
C VAL A 140 7.50 -5.58 14.91
N VAL A 141 8.80 -5.90 15.07
CA VAL A 141 9.31 -6.53 16.32
C VAL A 141 10.77 -6.19 16.69
N PRO A 142 11.15 -5.99 17.97
CA PRO A 142 12.55 -5.99 18.43
C PRO A 142 13.21 -7.38 18.54
N ILE A 143 13.07 -8.24 17.52
CA ILE A 143 13.81 -9.52 17.48
C ILE A 143 15.20 -9.26 16.92
N PRO A 144 16.28 -9.66 17.59
CA PRO A 144 17.61 -9.62 17.00
C PRO A 144 17.73 -10.65 15.85
N VAL A 145 18.25 -10.22 14.70
CA VAL A 145 18.57 -11.11 13.56
C VAL A 145 20.09 -11.28 13.46
N MET A 146 20.56 -12.52 13.41
CA MET A 146 21.96 -12.83 13.15
C MET A 146 22.19 -13.08 11.66
N LEU A 147 23.21 -12.44 11.07
CA LEU A 147 23.60 -12.73 9.68
C LEU A 147 24.31 -14.08 9.58
N GLN A 148 23.85 -14.93 8.66
CA GLN A 148 24.32 -16.32 8.53
C GLN A 148 25.71 -16.41 7.90
N THR A 149 26.70 -16.94 8.62
CA THR A 149 28.09 -17.05 8.12
C THR A 149 28.48 -18.40 7.53
N LEU A 150 27.64 -19.44 7.65
CA LEU A 150 27.90 -20.79 7.10
C LEU A 150 26.65 -21.41 6.44
N ALA A 151 25.80 -20.58 5.82
CA ALA A 151 24.56 -21.05 5.19
C ALA A 151 24.86 -22.10 4.10
N GLY A 152 24.29 -23.31 4.26
CA GLY A 152 24.37 -24.38 3.27
C GLY A 152 25.71 -25.12 3.16
N GLY A 153 26.68 -24.87 4.05
CA GLY A 153 28.01 -25.52 3.99
C GLY A 153 28.91 -25.26 5.19
N SER A 154 30.22 -25.48 5.04
CA SER A 154 31.23 -25.27 6.09
C SER A 154 32.19 -24.11 5.82
N GLN A 155 32.04 -23.41 4.69
CA GLN A 155 32.85 -22.26 4.30
C GLN A 155 32.13 -20.96 4.66
N THR A 156 32.90 -19.91 4.97
CA THR A 156 32.33 -18.57 5.20
C THR A 156 31.61 -18.08 3.94
N ASN A 157 30.30 -17.84 4.03
CA ASN A 157 29.53 -17.26 2.93
C ASN A 157 29.40 -15.74 3.06
N THR A 158 29.13 -15.08 1.93
CA THR A 158 28.59 -13.72 1.93
C THR A 158 27.22 -13.72 2.58
N ASN A 159 27.05 -12.95 3.64
CA ASN A 159 25.83 -12.93 4.43
C ASN A 159 24.99 -11.66 4.20
N ALA A 160 25.63 -10.60 3.68
CA ALA A 160 25.00 -9.42 3.13
C ALA A 160 25.84 -8.86 1.98
N ALA A 161 25.20 -8.34 0.93
CA ALA A 161 25.88 -7.68 -0.17
C ALA A 161 25.03 -6.56 -0.78
N VAL A 162 25.68 -5.59 -1.40
CA VAL A 162 25.09 -4.55 -2.21
C VAL A 162 25.81 -4.48 -3.56
N PHE A 163 25.05 -4.51 -4.64
CA PHE A 163 25.52 -4.23 -5.98
C PHE A 163 24.90 -2.91 -6.46
N ILE A 164 25.72 -2.04 -7.03
CA ILE A 164 25.30 -0.73 -7.53
C ILE A 164 25.85 -0.58 -8.94
N GLN A 165 25.03 -0.11 -9.87
CA GLN A 165 25.45 0.21 -11.23
C GLN A 165 24.72 1.44 -11.75
N LYS A 166 25.47 2.41 -12.25
CA LYS A 166 24.92 3.57 -12.94
C LYS A 166 24.32 3.16 -14.28
N LEU A 167 23.09 3.58 -14.50
CA LEU A 167 22.31 3.36 -15.72
C LEU A 167 22.40 4.56 -16.66
N GLY A 168 22.46 5.77 -16.12
CA GLY A 168 22.45 6.99 -16.91
C GLY A 168 22.84 8.24 -16.12
N VAL A 169 23.20 9.30 -16.85
CA VAL A 169 23.36 10.64 -16.29
C VAL A 169 21.99 11.30 -16.20
N GLN A 170 21.76 12.03 -15.12
CA GLN A 170 20.56 12.84 -14.95
C GLN A 170 20.82 14.24 -15.50
N THR A 171 19.96 14.70 -16.40
CA THR A 171 19.98 16.06 -16.95
C THR A 171 18.80 16.82 -16.37
N ALA A 172 19.10 17.91 -15.66
CA ALA A 172 18.09 18.76 -15.05
C ALA A 172 18.00 20.12 -15.75
N VAL A 173 16.78 20.66 -15.85
CA VAL A 173 16.52 22.04 -16.27
C VAL A 173 15.63 22.74 -15.26
N THR A 174 15.78 24.05 -15.10
CA THR A 174 14.84 24.87 -14.32
C THR A 174 13.98 25.68 -15.28
N VAL A 175 12.67 25.72 -15.04
CA VAL A 175 11.71 26.43 -15.91
C VAL A 175 10.79 27.32 -15.09
N ALA A 176 10.48 28.51 -15.61
CA ALA A 176 9.64 29.52 -14.97
C ALA A 176 8.36 29.83 -15.77
N THR A 177 8.23 29.33 -17.00
CA THR A 177 7.09 29.59 -17.88
C THR A 177 6.51 28.33 -18.51
N SER A 178 5.24 28.37 -18.95
CA SER A 178 4.61 27.26 -19.69
C SER A 178 5.35 26.89 -20.97
N ALA A 179 5.94 27.86 -21.67
CA ALA A 179 6.66 27.64 -22.92
C ALA A 179 7.98 26.89 -22.68
N GLU A 180 8.69 27.22 -21.61
CA GLU A 180 9.89 26.50 -21.18
C GLU A 180 9.54 25.09 -20.70
N LEU A 181 8.46 24.94 -19.92
CA LEU A 181 7.98 23.64 -19.50
C LEU A 181 7.63 22.75 -20.68
N LEU A 182 6.85 23.24 -21.66
CA LEU A 182 6.50 22.50 -22.86
C LEU A 182 7.74 22.09 -23.65
N THR A 183 8.71 23.00 -23.77
CA THR A 183 9.99 22.72 -24.45
C THR A 183 10.74 21.60 -23.74
N ALA A 184 10.89 21.70 -22.42
CA ALA A 184 11.59 20.71 -21.60
C ALA A 184 10.89 19.34 -21.63
N LEU A 185 9.56 19.32 -21.56
CA LEU A 185 8.76 18.11 -21.68
C LEU A 185 8.83 17.48 -23.08
N ASN A 186 9.24 18.21 -24.13
CA ASN A 186 9.49 17.60 -25.45
C ASN A 186 10.95 17.16 -25.66
N ASP A 187 11.88 17.50 -24.74
CA ASP A 187 13.28 17.13 -24.83
C ASP A 187 13.59 15.81 -24.11
N ASN A 188 13.72 14.71 -24.87
CA ASN A 188 14.02 13.36 -24.36
C ASN A 188 15.39 13.21 -23.67
N THR A 189 16.23 14.25 -23.67
CA THR A 189 17.52 14.23 -22.95
C THR A 189 17.40 14.71 -21.50
N ILE A 190 16.30 15.37 -21.16
CA ILE A 190 16.00 15.90 -19.82
C ILE A 190 15.29 14.84 -19.00
N SER A 191 15.83 14.53 -17.83
CA SER A 191 15.28 13.55 -16.90
C SER A 191 14.64 14.20 -15.67
N THR A 192 14.97 15.46 -15.37
CA THR A 192 14.36 16.24 -14.28
C THR A 192 14.05 17.67 -14.71
N ILE A 193 12.84 18.15 -14.40
CA ILE A 193 12.41 19.53 -14.61
C ILE A 193 12.08 20.13 -13.25
N ASN A 194 12.86 21.14 -12.85
CA ASN A 194 12.62 21.93 -11.66
C ASN A 194 11.70 23.11 -12.01
N LEU A 195 10.49 23.08 -11.46
CA LEU A 195 9.50 24.15 -11.62
C LEU A 195 9.75 25.21 -10.55
N GLU A 196 9.86 26.47 -10.96
CA GLU A 196 9.64 27.58 -10.04
C GLU A 196 8.18 27.64 -9.56
N ALA A 197 7.92 28.42 -8.51
CA ALA A 197 6.55 28.63 -8.04
C ALA A 197 5.72 29.33 -9.13
N GLY A 198 4.55 28.78 -9.48
CA GLY A 198 3.71 29.38 -10.52
C GLY A 198 2.71 28.43 -11.15
N VAL A 199 1.96 28.98 -12.10
CA VAL A 199 0.95 28.25 -12.89
C VAL A 199 1.47 28.04 -14.30
N TYR A 200 1.47 26.79 -14.75
CA TYR A 200 1.94 26.36 -16.05
C TYR A 200 0.79 25.72 -16.83
N ASP A 201 0.24 26.45 -17.79
CA ASP A 201 -0.83 25.93 -18.64
C ASP A 201 -0.28 25.49 -20.01
N ILE A 202 -0.34 24.17 -20.25
CA ILE A 202 -0.04 23.53 -21.53
C ILE A 202 -1.23 22.69 -22.02
N SER A 203 -2.44 22.99 -21.55
CA SER A 203 -3.68 22.28 -21.93
C SER A 203 -3.97 22.32 -23.42
N ALA A 204 -3.61 23.42 -24.09
CA ALA A 204 -3.78 23.61 -25.53
C ALA A 204 -2.66 22.99 -26.39
N SER A 205 -1.59 22.45 -25.79
CA SER A 205 -0.54 21.78 -26.55
C SER A 205 -1.03 20.41 -27.05
N PRO A 206 -0.47 19.86 -28.14
CA PRO A 206 -0.63 18.44 -28.42
C PRO A 206 -0.15 17.58 -27.24
N PRO A 207 -0.67 16.34 -27.08
CA PRO A 207 -0.14 15.40 -26.11
C PRO A 207 1.37 15.20 -26.32
N ILE A 208 2.11 15.28 -25.23
CA ILE A 208 3.55 15.12 -25.20
C ILE A 208 3.88 13.65 -25.46
N ALA A 209 4.67 13.41 -26.51
CA ALA A 209 5.16 12.09 -26.88
C ALA A 209 6.64 11.97 -26.52
N ARG A 210 6.93 11.34 -25.37
CA ARG A 210 8.28 11.00 -24.94
C ARG A 210 8.51 9.50 -24.92
N THR A 211 9.75 9.10 -25.14
CA THR A 211 10.22 7.71 -24.98
C THR A 211 11.07 7.53 -23.72
N THR A 212 11.32 8.62 -22.99
CA THR A 212 12.14 8.66 -21.77
C THR A 212 11.32 9.21 -20.60
N ALA A 213 11.56 8.67 -19.41
CA ALA A 213 10.93 9.14 -18.18
C ALA A 213 11.43 10.54 -17.81
N VAL A 214 10.58 11.34 -17.17
CA VAL A 214 10.92 12.67 -16.65
C VAL A 214 10.26 12.87 -15.29
N ARG A 215 10.99 13.53 -14.38
CA ARG A 215 10.49 13.96 -13.07
C ARG A 215 10.18 15.45 -13.09
N LEU A 216 8.94 15.82 -12.76
CA LEU A 216 8.59 17.19 -12.39
C LEU A 216 8.76 17.35 -10.88
N GLN A 217 9.46 18.40 -10.45
CA GLN A 217 9.57 18.71 -9.03
C GLN A 217 9.65 20.21 -8.80
N SER A 218 9.32 20.64 -7.58
CA SER A 218 9.49 22.01 -7.15
C SER A 218 10.03 22.05 -5.73
N ALA A 219 10.87 23.03 -5.42
CA ALA A 219 11.34 23.31 -4.07
C ALA A 219 10.27 24.04 -3.22
N VAL A 220 9.15 24.48 -3.83
CA VAL A 220 8.09 25.28 -3.18
C VAL A 220 6.71 24.74 -3.55
N ALA A 221 5.82 24.63 -2.56
CA ALA A 221 4.51 23.98 -2.66
C ALA A 221 3.42 24.83 -3.37
N VAL A 222 3.64 25.21 -4.63
CA VAL A 222 2.72 26.05 -5.44
C VAL A 222 2.99 25.94 -6.96
N ALA A 223 3.55 24.83 -7.44
CA ALA A 223 3.77 24.62 -8.87
C ALA A 223 2.58 23.85 -9.48
N ASP A 224 1.66 24.57 -10.11
CA ASP A 224 0.44 23.99 -10.68
C ASP A 224 0.57 23.85 -12.20
N VAL A 225 0.47 22.62 -12.73
CA VAL A 225 0.57 22.33 -14.16
C VAL A 225 -0.77 21.86 -14.70
N THR A 226 -1.33 22.59 -15.65
CA THR A 226 -2.49 22.15 -16.43
C THR A 226 -2.01 21.48 -17.71
N MET A 227 -2.26 20.17 -17.82
CA MET A 227 -1.88 19.32 -18.95
C MET A 227 -3.00 19.25 -19.98
N ASN A 228 -2.64 18.83 -21.20
CA ASN A 228 -3.63 18.40 -22.18
C ASN A 228 -4.47 17.23 -21.60
N GLY A 229 -5.79 17.24 -21.83
CA GLY A 229 -6.68 16.20 -21.30
C GLY A 229 -6.38 14.79 -21.84
N ASP A 230 -5.86 14.68 -23.06
CA ASP A 230 -5.41 13.44 -23.69
C ASP A 230 -3.98 13.03 -23.32
N GLN A 231 -3.34 13.72 -22.36
CA GLN A 231 -1.98 13.41 -21.95
C GLN A 231 -1.89 12.03 -21.29
N GLU A 232 -0.98 11.19 -21.78
CA GLU A 232 -0.55 9.97 -21.10
C GLU A 232 0.49 10.31 -20.03
N PHE A 233 0.39 9.66 -18.86
CA PHE A 233 1.23 9.95 -17.69
C PHE A 233 2.28 8.87 -17.41
N SER A 234 2.44 7.90 -18.30
CA SER A 234 3.34 6.75 -18.14
C SER A 234 4.83 7.12 -18.06
N PHE A 235 5.23 8.27 -18.61
CA PHE A 235 6.61 8.76 -18.56
C PHE A 235 6.85 9.78 -17.43
N LEU A 236 5.79 10.21 -16.72
CA LEU A 236 5.86 11.35 -15.82
C LEU A 236 5.85 10.88 -14.37
N THR A 237 6.86 11.31 -13.60
CA THR A 237 6.83 11.26 -12.14
C THR A 237 6.69 12.68 -11.60
N VAL A 238 5.97 12.83 -10.50
CA VAL A 238 5.58 14.13 -9.94
C VAL A 238 6.05 14.18 -8.49
N GLY A 239 6.83 15.20 -8.14
CA GLY A 239 7.25 15.47 -6.77
C GLY A 239 6.15 16.11 -5.92
N GLU A 240 6.29 16.02 -4.59
CA GLU A 240 5.27 16.39 -3.61
C GLU A 240 4.73 17.83 -3.71
N ASN A 241 5.54 18.76 -4.23
CA ASN A 241 5.20 20.19 -4.34
C ASN A 241 4.62 20.60 -5.69
N VAL A 242 4.31 19.63 -6.56
CA VAL A 242 3.78 19.87 -7.90
C VAL A 242 2.37 19.30 -8.01
N THR A 243 1.41 20.13 -8.41
CA THR A 243 0.04 19.70 -8.72
C THR A 243 -0.09 19.51 -10.23
N ILE A 244 -0.59 18.37 -10.67
CA ILE A 244 -0.89 18.11 -12.09
C ILE A 244 -2.40 18.00 -12.29
N ASN A 245 -2.92 18.78 -13.24
CA ASN A 245 -4.33 18.81 -13.59
C ASN A 245 -4.53 18.53 -15.09
N ALA A 246 -5.20 17.43 -15.41
CA ALA A 246 -5.77 17.16 -16.73
C ALA A 246 -7.30 17.10 -16.66
N ASN A 247 -7.87 16.72 -15.50
CA ASN A 247 -9.30 16.74 -15.18
C ASN A 247 -10.20 16.02 -16.21
N ARG A 248 -9.64 15.07 -16.97
CA ARG A 248 -10.40 14.29 -17.95
C ARG A 248 -11.01 13.05 -17.30
N ILE A 249 -12.25 12.75 -17.69
CA ILE A 249 -12.99 11.55 -17.32
C ILE A 249 -13.30 10.81 -18.62
N ARG A 250 -12.73 9.62 -18.81
CA ARG A 250 -12.90 8.84 -20.03
C ARG A 250 -13.40 7.45 -19.73
N ASN A 251 -14.41 6.99 -20.47
CA ASN A 251 -14.67 5.56 -20.59
C ASN A 251 -13.68 4.98 -21.60
N LEU A 252 -12.69 4.22 -21.13
CA LEU A 252 -11.65 3.64 -21.97
C LEU A 252 -12.18 2.58 -22.95
N THR A 253 -13.31 1.95 -22.62
CA THR A 253 -13.94 0.95 -23.49
C THR A 253 -14.53 1.61 -24.73
N THR A 254 -15.23 2.73 -24.55
CA THR A 254 -15.92 3.43 -25.64
C THR A 254 -15.09 4.55 -26.27
N GLY A 255 -14.06 5.02 -25.57
CA GLY A 255 -13.23 6.16 -25.96
C GLY A 255 -13.92 7.52 -25.75
N ILE A 256 -15.10 7.56 -25.11
CA ILE A 256 -15.91 8.76 -24.90
C ILE A 256 -15.53 9.47 -23.60
N ASP A 257 -15.50 10.80 -23.65
CA ASP A 257 -15.25 11.67 -22.51
C ASP A 257 -16.54 12.23 -21.92
N TYR A 258 -16.53 12.44 -20.61
CA TYR A 258 -17.69 12.88 -19.84
C TYR A 258 -17.37 14.10 -18.98
N PRO A 259 -18.35 15.00 -18.76
CA PRO A 259 -18.14 16.19 -17.94
C PRO A 259 -18.14 15.88 -16.44
N THR A 260 -18.80 14.80 -16.02
CA THR A 260 -18.82 14.36 -14.61
C THR A 260 -18.60 12.86 -14.50
N ILE A 261 -18.19 12.43 -13.30
CA ILE A 261 -17.98 11.01 -12.99
C ILE A 261 -19.33 10.27 -13.05
N GLN A 262 -20.41 10.88 -12.57
CA GLN A 262 -21.73 10.27 -12.60
C GLN A 262 -22.23 10.09 -14.04
N ASP A 263 -22.04 11.07 -14.93
CA ASP A 263 -22.42 10.91 -16.35
C ASP A 263 -21.68 9.75 -17.02
N ALA A 264 -20.40 9.56 -16.68
CA ALA A 264 -19.60 8.44 -17.18
C ALA A 264 -20.15 7.09 -16.70
N ILE A 265 -20.54 6.99 -15.42
CA ILE A 265 -21.11 5.77 -14.83
C ILE A 265 -22.49 5.49 -15.42
N ASP A 266 -23.34 6.50 -15.54
CA ASP A 266 -24.70 6.35 -16.05
C ASP A 266 -24.72 5.87 -17.51
N ALA A 267 -23.74 6.32 -18.30
CA ALA A 267 -23.56 5.90 -19.68
C ALA A 267 -22.81 4.56 -19.85
N ALA A 268 -22.16 4.05 -18.80
CA ALA A 268 -21.35 2.85 -18.87
C ALA A 268 -22.20 1.57 -19.02
N SER A 269 -21.66 0.61 -19.77
CA SER A 269 -22.12 -0.77 -19.77
C SER A 269 -21.38 -1.57 -18.70
N ASN A 270 -21.99 -2.69 -18.27
CA ASN A 270 -21.30 -3.61 -17.37
C ASN A 270 -20.02 -4.14 -18.03
N GLY A 271 -18.90 -4.06 -17.31
CA GLY A 271 -17.55 -4.41 -17.76
C GLY A 271 -16.71 -3.20 -18.18
N ASP A 272 -17.29 -1.99 -18.27
CA ASP A 272 -16.55 -0.81 -18.71
C ASP A 272 -15.50 -0.33 -17.70
N VAL A 273 -14.47 0.35 -18.23
CA VAL A 273 -13.41 0.98 -17.45
C VAL A 273 -13.51 2.49 -17.59
N ILE A 274 -13.81 3.18 -16.48
CA ILE A 274 -13.80 4.63 -16.38
C ILE A 274 -12.46 5.05 -15.77
N GLN A 275 -11.67 5.80 -16.53
CA GLN A 275 -10.40 6.35 -16.09
C GLN A 275 -10.51 7.85 -15.81
N LEU A 276 -10.00 8.24 -14.64
CA LEU A 276 -9.81 9.61 -14.21
C LEU A 276 -8.34 9.97 -14.40
N SER A 277 -8.09 11.05 -15.13
CA SER A 277 -6.75 11.62 -15.27
C SER A 277 -6.31 12.31 -13.97
N PRO A 278 -5.06 12.78 -13.86
CA PRO A 278 -4.65 13.63 -12.74
C PRO A 278 -5.55 14.85 -12.61
N GLY A 279 -5.88 15.22 -11.37
CA GLY A 279 -6.74 16.35 -11.09
C GLY A 279 -7.65 16.15 -9.88
N VAL A 280 -8.42 17.20 -9.60
CA VAL A 280 -9.37 17.27 -8.48
C VAL A 280 -10.79 17.29 -9.02
N TYR A 281 -11.56 16.28 -8.66
CA TYR A 281 -12.93 16.06 -9.10
C TYR A 281 -13.90 16.28 -7.94
N ASN A 282 -14.62 17.40 -7.97
CA ASN A 282 -15.61 17.71 -6.94
C ASN A 282 -16.91 16.95 -7.20
N VAL A 283 -17.38 16.20 -6.19
CA VAL A 283 -18.68 15.52 -6.19
C VAL A 283 -19.57 16.16 -5.15
N THR A 284 -20.68 16.74 -5.58
CA THR A 284 -21.68 17.30 -4.67
C THR A 284 -22.46 16.20 -3.99
N VAL A 285 -22.52 16.26 -2.66
CA VAL A 285 -23.33 15.39 -1.81
C VAL A 285 -24.42 16.23 -1.14
N ALA A 286 -25.67 15.80 -1.26
CA ALA A 286 -26.81 16.50 -0.68
C ALA A 286 -28.00 15.56 -0.49
N LEU A 287 -28.78 15.84 0.57
CA LEU A 287 -30.11 15.27 0.73
C LEU A 287 -31.08 15.91 -0.27
N GLY A 288 -31.90 15.08 -0.91
CA GLY A 288 -32.94 15.54 -1.84
C GLY A 288 -33.53 14.36 -2.61
N PRO A 289 -34.65 14.54 -3.33
CA PRO A 289 -35.08 13.62 -4.37
C PRO A 289 -34.58 14.11 -5.75
N PRO A 290 -33.68 13.38 -6.45
CA PRO A 290 -32.95 12.19 -6.00
C PRO A 290 -31.81 12.52 -5.02
N LEU A 291 -31.38 11.51 -4.26
CA LEU A 291 -30.23 11.62 -3.36
C LEU A 291 -28.97 11.92 -4.19
N GLN A 292 -28.18 12.91 -3.78
CA GLN A 292 -26.93 13.25 -4.45
C GLN A 292 -25.76 12.61 -3.69
N GLN A 293 -25.11 11.67 -4.35
CA GLN A 293 -23.92 10.93 -3.91
C GLN A 293 -23.19 10.43 -5.15
N LEU A 294 -21.95 9.97 -5.02
CA LEU A 294 -21.32 9.19 -6.10
C LEU A 294 -21.92 7.79 -6.11
N LEU A 295 -22.76 7.48 -7.11
CA LEU A 295 -23.47 6.21 -7.17
C LEU A 295 -22.81 5.27 -8.18
N ILE A 296 -22.23 4.17 -7.70
CA ILE A 296 -21.70 3.09 -8.53
C ILE A 296 -22.75 1.98 -8.65
N ASN A 297 -23.68 2.11 -9.59
CA ASN A 297 -24.79 1.16 -9.82
C ASN A 297 -24.60 0.27 -11.06
N LYS A 298 -23.38 0.22 -11.60
CA LYS A 298 -22.97 -0.62 -12.73
C LYS A 298 -21.76 -1.46 -12.34
N SER A 299 -21.64 -2.65 -12.91
CA SER A 299 -20.44 -3.48 -12.77
C SER A 299 -19.31 -2.85 -13.59
N ILE A 300 -18.48 -2.00 -12.99
CA ILE A 300 -17.43 -1.25 -13.70
C ILE A 300 -16.10 -1.27 -12.95
N THR A 301 -15.03 -0.89 -13.64
CA THR A 301 -13.80 -0.42 -13.02
C THR A 301 -13.76 1.10 -13.02
N LEU A 302 -13.70 1.73 -11.85
CA LEU A 302 -13.40 3.16 -11.70
C LEU A 302 -11.95 3.30 -11.23
N ARG A 303 -11.10 3.92 -12.06
CA ARG A 303 -9.67 3.99 -11.78
C ARG A 303 -9.10 5.39 -11.96
N GLY A 304 -8.17 5.76 -11.08
CA GLY A 304 -7.26 6.88 -11.32
C GLY A 304 -5.96 6.42 -11.97
N ILE A 305 -5.11 7.38 -12.33
CA ILE A 305 -3.73 7.09 -12.73
C ILE A 305 -2.88 6.73 -11.49
N SER A 306 -3.08 7.45 -10.40
CA SER A 306 -2.43 7.25 -9.10
C SER A 306 -3.26 7.95 -8.03
N ALA A 307 -3.40 7.35 -6.84
CA ALA A 307 -4.13 7.99 -5.74
C ALA A 307 -3.50 9.31 -5.27
N HIS A 308 -2.20 9.53 -5.55
CA HIS A 308 -1.55 10.81 -5.24
C HIS A 308 -1.84 11.91 -6.27
N LEU A 309 -2.29 11.55 -7.48
CA LEU A 309 -2.52 12.50 -8.58
C LEU A 309 -4.01 12.67 -8.90
N THR A 310 -4.85 11.70 -8.57
CA THR A 310 -6.26 11.68 -8.88
C THR A 310 -7.06 11.74 -7.58
N GLN A 311 -7.75 12.86 -7.35
CA GLN A 311 -8.51 13.09 -6.12
C GLN A 311 -9.98 13.36 -6.42
N ILE A 312 -10.87 12.59 -5.79
CA ILE A 312 -12.30 12.87 -5.68
C ILE A 312 -12.55 13.57 -4.33
N VAL A 313 -13.14 14.75 -4.38
CA VAL A 313 -13.49 15.55 -3.20
C VAL A 313 -15.00 15.61 -3.06
N PHE A 314 -15.53 15.05 -1.97
CA PHE A 314 -16.94 15.16 -1.63
C PHE A 314 -17.23 16.53 -1.01
N VAL A 315 -18.05 17.32 -1.67
CA VAL A 315 -18.47 18.65 -1.23
C VAL A 315 -19.92 18.62 -0.77
N GLN A 316 -20.21 19.11 0.43
CA GLN A 316 -21.57 19.08 1.00
C GLN A 316 -21.99 20.43 1.57
N GLY A 317 -23.30 20.71 1.54
CA GLY A 317 -23.92 21.83 2.25
C GLY A 317 -24.38 21.42 3.65
N GLY A 318 -23.51 21.53 4.66
CA GLY A 318 -23.84 21.19 6.06
C GLY A 318 -23.45 19.77 6.47
N SER A 319 -24.00 19.26 7.57
CA SER A 319 -23.70 17.92 8.09
C SER A 319 -24.67 16.88 7.53
N LEU A 320 -24.19 15.85 6.84
CA LEU A 320 -25.01 14.82 6.19
C LEU A 320 -24.78 13.44 6.80
N ASP A 321 -25.87 12.77 7.19
CA ASP A 321 -25.83 11.45 7.83
C ASP A 321 -26.05 10.32 6.80
N LEU A 322 -25.11 10.19 5.84
CA LEU A 322 -25.15 9.21 4.75
C LEU A 322 -23.74 8.90 4.22
N GLY A 323 -23.61 7.86 3.39
CA GLY A 323 -22.37 7.52 2.67
C GLY A 323 -22.17 8.39 1.43
N TYR A 324 -21.01 9.05 1.28
CA TYR A 324 -20.76 9.98 0.18
C TYR A 324 -20.61 9.31 -1.19
N MET A 325 -20.09 8.08 -1.19
CA MET A 325 -20.12 7.16 -2.31
C MET A 325 -20.91 5.91 -1.94
N SER A 326 -21.80 5.46 -2.80
CA SER A 326 -22.55 4.22 -2.59
C SER A 326 -22.28 3.24 -3.73
N ILE A 327 -21.74 2.07 -3.38
CA ILE A 327 -21.51 0.96 -4.29
C ILE A 327 -22.75 0.05 -4.25
N GLN A 328 -23.41 -0.07 -5.40
CA GLN A 328 -24.69 -0.73 -5.60
C GLN A 328 -24.69 -1.62 -6.84
N ALA A 329 -23.60 -2.36 -7.07
CA ALA A 329 -23.46 -3.31 -8.17
C ALA A 329 -22.51 -4.46 -7.81
N ASP A 330 -22.70 -5.59 -8.50
CA ASP A 330 -21.77 -6.72 -8.45
C ASP A 330 -20.51 -6.41 -9.28
N ASN A 331 -19.38 -7.04 -8.95
CA ASN A 331 -18.13 -6.98 -9.73
C ASN A 331 -17.60 -5.56 -9.96
N VAL A 332 -17.50 -4.79 -8.88
CA VAL A 332 -16.97 -3.41 -8.92
C VAL A 332 -15.50 -3.39 -8.53
N ILE A 333 -14.68 -2.68 -9.31
CA ILE A 333 -13.28 -2.41 -8.99
C ILE A 333 -13.09 -0.90 -8.84
N ILE A 334 -12.49 -0.47 -7.73
CA ILE A 334 -12.08 0.92 -7.51
C ILE A 334 -10.59 0.94 -7.17
N GLU A 335 -9.80 1.67 -7.94
CA GLU A 335 -8.35 1.69 -7.77
C GLU A 335 -7.67 3.03 -8.05
N ASN A 336 -6.55 3.27 -7.37
CA ASN A 336 -5.65 4.40 -7.63
C ASN A 336 -6.33 5.78 -7.52
N ILE A 337 -7.26 5.96 -6.58
CA ILE A 337 -7.96 7.23 -6.35
C ILE A 337 -7.84 7.65 -4.88
N ARG A 338 -7.61 8.94 -4.63
CA ARG A 338 -7.82 9.54 -3.30
C ARG A 338 -9.25 10.05 -3.18
N PHE A 339 -9.95 9.62 -2.15
CA PHE A 339 -11.26 10.10 -1.77
C PHE A 339 -11.13 10.96 -0.52
N THR A 340 -11.55 12.22 -0.60
CA THR A 340 -11.54 13.14 0.54
C THR A 340 -12.95 13.61 0.83
N GLY A 341 -13.36 13.53 2.09
CA GLY A 341 -14.68 13.97 2.52
C GLY A 341 -14.68 14.58 3.91
N PRO A 342 -15.66 15.45 4.21
CA PRO A 342 -15.80 16.08 5.52
C PRO A 342 -16.02 15.05 6.63
N THR A 343 -15.63 15.41 7.86
CA THR A 343 -15.70 14.54 9.04
C THR A 343 -16.61 15.14 10.12
N PRO A 344 -17.95 15.04 9.98
CA PRO A 344 -18.90 15.64 10.91
C PRO A 344 -18.90 14.95 12.28
N VAL A 345 -19.27 15.70 13.32
CA VAL A 345 -19.37 15.19 14.70
C VAL A 345 -20.79 14.73 15.00
N GLY A 346 -20.93 13.60 15.71
CA GLY A 346 -22.20 13.18 16.30
C GLY A 346 -23.19 12.48 15.36
N LEU A 347 -22.84 12.28 14.10
CA LEU A 347 -23.67 11.58 13.12
C LEU A 347 -23.58 10.04 13.26
N THR A 348 -24.54 9.29 12.70
CA THR A 348 -24.65 7.84 12.93
C THR A 348 -24.31 6.98 11.73
N GLN A 349 -24.67 7.41 10.53
CA GLN A 349 -24.55 6.78 9.21
C GLN A 349 -23.55 7.47 8.27
N ASN A 350 -22.96 8.60 8.68
CA ASN A 350 -21.96 9.28 7.86
C ASN A 350 -20.71 8.41 7.61
N SER A 351 -20.38 8.20 6.33
CA SER A 351 -19.15 7.55 5.89
C SER A 351 -18.62 8.10 4.56
N LEU A 352 -17.33 7.91 4.26
CA LEU A 352 -16.80 8.22 2.92
C LEU A 352 -17.46 7.34 1.85
N PHE A 353 -17.64 6.05 2.14
CA PHE A 353 -18.37 5.17 1.25
C PHE A 353 -19.24 4.15 1.99
N ASN A 354 -20.14 3.52 1.25
CA ASN A 354 -20.78 2.29 1.68
C ASN A 354 -20.87 1.30 0.53
N ILE A 355 -20.80 0.00 0.85
CA ILE A 355 -21.34 -1.05 -0.02
C ILE A 355 -22.75 -1.32 0.48
N ALA A 356 -23.74 -0.97 -0.32
CA ALA A 356 -25.13 -1.00 0.13
C ALA A 356 -25.67 -2.43 0.20
N LEU A 357 -26.64 -2.66 1.08
CA LEU A 357 -27.45 -3.87 1.04
C LEU A 357 -28.26 -3.91 -0.27
N LYS A 358 -28.07 -4.97 -1.07
CA LYS A 358 -28.79 -5.17 -2.35
C LYS A 358 -30.28 -5.41 -2.11
N GLY A 359 -30.61 -6.18 -1.07
CA GLY A 359 -31.98 -6.42 -0.65
C GLY A 359 -32.07 -6.93 0.79
N PHE A 360 -32.99 -6.36 1.56
CA PHE A 360 -33.21 -6.79 2.94
C PHE A 360 -33.86 -8.19 2.99
N PRO A 361 -33.45 -9.07 3.93
CA PRO A 361 -32.46 -8.87 5.01
C PRO A 361 -31.02 -9.24 4.66
N SER A 362 -30.77 -9.95 3.56
CA SER A 362 -29.53 -10.72 3.38
C SER A 362 -29.07 -10.90 1.94
N ASP A 363 -29.68 -10.18 0.98
CA ASP A 363 -29.22 -10.15 -0.40
C ASP A 363 -28.10 -9.11 -0.52
N LEU A 364 -26.91 -9.54 -0.96
CA LEU A 364 -25.67 -8.79 -0.94
C LEU A 364 -25.17 -8.60 -2.37
N TYR A 365 -24.51 -7.47 -2.63
CA TYR A 365 -23.69 -7.36 -3.85
C TYR A 365 -22.45 -8.24 -3.73
N VAL A 366 -22.02 -8.79 -4.86
CA VAL A 366 -20.96 -9.79 -4.92
C VAL A 366 -19.70 -9.18 -5.56
N ASN A 367 -18.52 -9.51 -5.01
CA ASN A 367 -17.21 -9.17 -5.54
C ASN A 367 -16.95 -7.66 -5.67
N THR A 368 -16.60 -7.01 -4.56
CA THR A 368 -16.05 -5.64 -4.60
C THR A 368 -14.55 -5.64 -4.34
N ILE A 369 -13.77 -4.97 -5.18
CA ILE A 369 -12.32 -4.81 -5.02
C ILE A 369 -12.01 -3.32 -4.89
N LEU A 370 -11.41 -2.95 -3.76
CA LEU A 370 -10.89 -1.63 -3.46
C LEU A 370 -9.38 -1.77 -3.25
N ARG A 371 -8.55 -1.24 -4.15
CA ARG A 371 -7.09 -1.37 -4.05
C ARG A 371 -6.32 -0.10 -4.37
N TYR A 372 -5.23 0.13 -3.64
CA TYR A 372 -4.32 1.25 -3.88
C TYR A 372 -5.02 2.63 -3.86
N ASN A 373 -6.09 2.76 -3.08
CA ASN A 373 -6.79 4.02 -2.87
C ASN A 373 -6.31 4.69 -1.58
N ILE A 374 -6.55 5.99 -1.47
CA ILE A 374 -6.40 6.75 -0.23
C ILE A 374 -7.79 7.23 0.19
N PHE A 375 -8.24 6.89 1.39
CA PHE A 375 -9.51 7.35 1.96
C PHE A 375 -9.23 8.31 3.10
N GLU A 376 -9.64 9.56 2.95
CA GLU A 376 -9.34 10.62 3.89
C GLU A 376 -10.59 11.33 4.38
N GLY A 377 -10.83 11.24 5.69
CA GLY A 377 -12.01 11.81 6.35
C GLY A 377 -13.20 10.87 6.41
N GLY A 378 -14.41 11.44 6.44
CA GLY A 378 -15.62 10.77 6.91
C GLY A 378 -15.61 10.54 8.42
N ARG A 379 -16.79 10.57 9.05
CA ARG A 379 -16.91 10.12 10.45
C ARG A 379 -16.53 8.65 10.57
N ARG A 380 -16.95 7.86 9.59
CA ARG A 380 -16.43 6.52 9.34
C ARG A 380 -15.83 6.44 7.95
N THR A 381 -14.92 5.52 7.74
CA THR A 381 -14.46 5.25 6.37
C THR A 381 -15.56 4.54 5.59
N ALA A 382 -16.13 3.46 6.15
CA ALA A 382 -17.09 2.64 5.43
C ALA A 382 -18.17 1.94 6.29
N PHE A 383 -19.34 1.75 5.69
CA PHE A 383 -20.33 0.73 6.06
C PHE A 383 -20.42 -0.33 4.94
N ILE A 384 -20.41 -1.61 5.28
CA ILE A 384 -20.18 -2.68 4.30
C ILE A 384 -21.18 -3.82 4.47
N ASP A 385 -22.00 -4.01 3.43
CA ASP A 385 -22.82 -5.19 3.17
C ASP A 385 -22.34 -5.87 1.88
N VAL A 386 -21.68 -7.04 1.97
CA VAL A 386 -21.03 -7.62 0.77
C VAL A 386 -20.81 -9.12 0.86
N GLU A 387 -20.95 -9.78 -0.29
CA GLU A 387 -20.45 -11.14 -0.51
C GLU A 387 -19.14 -11.07 -1.30
N ASN A 388 -18.03 -11.49 -0.70
CA ASN A 388 -16.68 -11.35 -1.24
C ASN A 388 -16.21 -9.89 -1.41
N VAL A 389 -15.24 -9.48 -0.60
CA VAL A 389 -14.59 -8.16 -0.70
C VAL A 389 -13.09 -8.27 -0.56
N MET A 390 -12.38 -7.51 -1.39
CA MET A 390 -10.94 -7.30 -1.27
C MET A 390 -10.68 -5.82 -1.00
N PHE A 391 -10.04 -5.53 0.13
CA PHE A 391 -9.54 -4.20 0.48
C PHE A 391 -8.03 -4.31 0.65
N VAL A 392 -7.27 -3.95 -0.40
CA VAL A 392 -5.85 -4.29 -0.51
C VAL A 392 -4.97 -3.07 -0.79
N GLY A 393 -3.92 -2.88 0.02
CA GLY A 393 -2.92 -1.84 -0.23
C GLY A 393 -3.49 -0.42 -0.21
N ASN A 394 -4.61 -0.18 0.50
CA ASN A 394 -5.19 1.14 0.64
C ASN A 394 -4.61 1.86 1.86
N GLU A 395 -4.71 3.18 1.86
CA GLU A 395 -4.46 4.03 3.01
C GLU A 395 -5.79 4.61 3.51
N VAL A 396 -6.00 4.59 4.83
CA VAL A 396 -7.16 5.18 5.51
C VAL A 396 -6.67 6.19 6.53
N ILE A 397 -7.09 7.44 6.36
CA ILE A 397 -6.66 8.59 7.16
C ILE A 397 -7.89 9.20 7.81
N HIS A 398 -8.04 9.00 9.11
CA HIS A 398 -9.03 9.71 9.91
C HIS A 398 -8.54 11.14 10.22
N MET A 399 -9.46 12.10 10.27
CA MET A 399 -9.16 13.49 10.54
C MET A 399 -10.26 14.16 11.36
N GLY A 400 -9.87 15.08 12.24
CA GLY A 400 -10.80 15.86 13.05
C GLY A 400 -11.52 15.06 14.15
N ALA A 401 -12.24 15.78 15.01
CA ALA A 401 -12.90 15.18 16.19
C ALA A 401 -14.17 14.36 15.87
N GLY A 402 -14.60 14.37 14.61
CA GLY A 402 -15.76 13.61 14.16
C GLY A 402 -15.47 12.12 13.93
N SER A 403 -14.20 11.75 13.73
CA SER A 403 -13.78 10.39 13.41
C SER A 403 -14.19 9.37 14.48
N ALA A 404 -14.65 8.20 14.04
CA ALA A 404 -15.08 7.08 14.88
C ALA A 404 -14.45 5.77 14.38
N ASP A 405 -15.17 4.95 13.63
CA ASP A 405 -14.73 3.63 13.16
C ASP A 405 -14.23 3.69 11.72
N ALA A 406 -13.20 2.94 11.34
CA ALA A 406 -12.77 2.89 9.94
C ALA A 406 -13.74 2.04 9.10
N LEU A 407 -13.59 0.71 9.10
CA LEU A 407 -14.46 -0.19 8.34
C LEU A 407 -15.48 -0.85 9.27
N VAL A 408 -16.76 -0.64 8.98
CA VAL A 408 -17.88 -1.30 9.66
C VAL A 408 -18.49 -2.33 8.73
N PHE A 409 -18.37 -3.61 9.10
CA PHE A 409 -18.94 -4.75 8.39
C PHE A 409 -20.26 -5.13 9.03
N GLU A 410 -21.36 -4.83 8.34
CA GLU A 410 -22.71 -5.07 8.83
C GLU A 410 -23.23 -6.45 8.43
N ARG A 411 -22.98 -6.89 7.19
CA ARG A 411 -23.33 -8.22 6.71
C ARG A 411 -22.28 -8.68 5.73
N ILE A 412 -21.62 -9.79 6.05
CA ILE A 412 -20.55 -10.33 5.20
C ILE A 412 -20.75 -11.81 4.95
N ARG A 413 -20.58 -12.21 3.70
CA ARG A 413 -20.56 -13.61 3.25
C ARG A 413 -19.34 -13.89 2.39
N GLY A 414 -18.88 -15.13 2.38
CA GLY A 414 -17.79 -15.57 1.50
C GLY A 414 -16.45 -15.09 2.04
N THR A 415 -15.64 -14.45 1.19
CA THR A 415 -14.28 -14.03 1.57
C THR A 415 -14.18 -12.54 1.81
N THR A 416 -13.91 -12.13 3.04
CA THR A 416 -13.52 -10.75 3.38
C THR A 416 -12.01 -10.69 3.56
N MET A 417 -11.29 -10.12 2.59
CA MET A 417 -9.83 -10.00 2.62
C MET A 417 -9.41 -8.54 2.78
N ILE A 418 -8.81 -8.22 3.93
CA ILE A 418 -8.25 -6.91 4.25
C ILE A 418 -6.75 -7.08 4.41
N TYR A 419 -5.98 -6.74 3.36
CA TYR A 419 -4.56 -7.08 3.26
C TYR A 419 -3.65 -5.89 2.94
N GLY A 420 -2.55 -5.71 3.67
CA GLY A 420 -1.52 -4.75 3.27
C GLY A 420 -1.92 -3.28 3.41
N ASN A 421 -2.94 -2.95 4.21
CA ASN A 421 -3.46 -1.59 4.31
C ASN A 421 -2.82 -0.80 5.46
N VAL A 422 -2.84 0.53 5.35
CA VAL A 422 -2.40 1.45 6.42
C VAL A 422 -3.61 2.22 6.96
N PHE A 423 -3.83 2.17 8.27
CA PHE A 423 -4.91 2.86 8.98
C PHE A 423 -4.34 3.83 10.00
N THR A 424 -4.48 5.13 9.73
CA THR A 424 -4.04 6.21 10.60
C THR A 424 -5.23 6.86 11.28
N GLY A 425 -5.35 6.60 12.59
CA GLY A 425 -6.40 7.14 13.45
C GLY A 425 -6.04 8.51 14.07
N VAL A 426 -7.03 9.09 14.74
CA VAL A 426 -6.90 10.29 15.59
C VAL A 426 -7.44 9.98 16.99
N ALA A 427 -7.35 10.93 17.94
CA ALA A 427 -7.74 10.70 19.33
C ALA A 427 -9.18 10.19 19.54
N THR A 428 -10.12 10.51 18.63
CA THR A 428 -11.51 10.03 18.69
C THR A 428 -11.75 8.73 17.94
N SER A 429 -10.76 8.24 17.20
CA SER A 429 -10.85 6.98 16.47
C SER A 429 -11.03 5.80 17.41
N ARG A 430 -12.12 5.07 17.23
CA ARG A 430 -12.56 3.99 18.11
C ARG A 430 -12.04 2.64 17.64
N ARG A 431 -12.50 2.17 16.48
CA ARG A 431 -12.24 0.81 15.97
C ARG A 431 -11.66 0.87 14.56
N THR A 432 -10.56 0.18 14.30
CA THR A 432 -10.08 -0.01 12.92
C THR A 432 -11.10 -0.86 12.14
N PHE A 433 -11.51 -1.97 12.73
CA PHE A 433 -12.51 -2.88 12.20
C PHE A 433 -13.63 -3.08 13.21
N SER A 434 -14.86 -2.78 12.78
CA SER A 434 -16.07 -3.09 13.51
C SER A 434 -16.82 -4.18 12.74
N ILE A 435 -16.89 -5.38 13.29
CA ILE A 435 -17.60 -6.50 12.70
C ILE A 435 -18.87 -6.67 13.55
N GLU A 436 -19.88 -5.87 13.22
CA GLU A 436 -21.10 -5.71 14.01
C GLU A 436 -22.29 -5.49 13.06
N GLY A 437 -23.43 -6.14 13.31
CA GLY A 437 -24.59 -6.00 12.44
C GLY A 437 -25.46 -7.25 12.36
N GLY A 438 -25.77 -7.67 11.14
CA GLY A 438 -26.68 -8.77 10.84
C GLY A 438 -26.04 -10.15 10.97
N PHE A 439 -25.05 -10.47 10.14
CA PHE A 439 -24.38 -11.77 10.14
C PHE A 439 -22.98 -11.74 9.52
N ALA A 440 -22.15 -12.72 9.90
CA ALA A 440 -20.90 -13.03 9.22
C ALA A 440 -20.80 -14.53 8.90
N GLU A 441 -20.49 -14.85 7.65
CA GLU A 441 -20.35 -16.21 7.13
C GLU A 441 -19.12 -16.32 6.21
N GLY A 442 -18.40 -17.45 6.26
CA GLY A 442 -17.27 -17.72 5.35
C GLY A 442 -15.90 -17.47 5.98
N THR A 443 -15.09 -16.59 5.42
CA THR A 443 -13.73 -16.31 5.90
C THR A 443 -13.49 -14.82 5.99
N ILE A 444 -12.98 -14.38 7.14
CA ILE A 444 -12.48 -13.03 7.36
C ILE A 444 -10.97 -13.15 7.57
N GLN A 445 -10.23 -12.50 6.68
CA GLN A 445 -8.78 -12.40 6.74
C GLN A 445 -8.38 -10.94 6.91
N LEU A 446 -7.81 -10.62 8.05
CA LEU A 446 -7.25 -9.31 8.39
C LEU A 446 -5.74 -9.50 8.53
N SER A 447 -5.00 -9.32 7.43
CA SER A 447 -3.59 -9.72 7.36
C SER A 447 -2.66 -8.61 6.92
N ASN A 448 -1.45 -8.55 7.48
CA ASN A 448 -0.41 -7.61 7.05
C ASN A 448 -0.87 -6.13 7.03
N ASN A 449 -1.72 -5.73 7.98
CA ASN A 449 -2.18 -4.34 8.07
C ASN A 449 -1.39 -3.58 9.14
N LYS A 450 -1.23 -2.28 8.91
CA LYS A 450 -0.67 -1.33 9.89
C LYS A 450 -1.77 -0.44 10.44
N ALA A 451 -2.02 -0.46 11.74
CA ALA A 451 -3.02 0.38 12.41
C ALA A 451 -2.40 1.19 13.54
N ILE A 452 -2.44 2.52 13.43
CA ILE A 452 -1.89 3.44 14.45
C ILE A 452 -2.98 4.37 14.94
N ASN A 453 -2.97 4.68 16.24
CA ASN A 453 -3.86 5.64 16.90
C ASN A 453 -5.34 5.24 16.95
N TRP A 454 -5.62 3.98 17.26
CA TRP A 454 -6.99 3.47 17.46
C TRP A 454 -7.20 3.05 18.91
N THR A 455 -8.43 3.17 19.42
CA THR A 455 -8.77 2.64 20.76
C THR A 455 -8.81 1.11 20.75
N GLN A 456 -9.32 0.52 19.66
CA GLN A 456 -9.48 -0.91 19.43
C GLN A 456 -9.05 -1.23 18.00
N PHE A 457 -8.47 -2.40 17.78
CA PHE A 457 -8.20 -2.86 16.42
C PHE A 457 -9.45 -3.53 15.86
N ILE A 458 -9.97 -4.54 16.55
CA ILE A 458 -11.14 -5.31 16.14
C ILE A 458 -12.15 -5.36 17.27
N LEU A 459 -13.39 -4.98 16.98
CA LEU A 459 -14.56 -5.42 17.73
C LEU A 459 -15.34 -6.42 16.90
N PHE A 460 -15.53 -7.61 17.43
CA PHE A 460 -16.31 -8.68 16.82
C PHE A 460 -17.56 -8.93 17.66
N ASN A 461 -18.72 -8.60 17.10
CA ASN A 461 -20.02 -8.67 17.76
C ASN A 461 -21.12 -8.87 16.71
N ILE A 462 -21.15 -10.05 16.11
CA ILE A 462 -22.12 -10.37 15.06
C ILE A 462 -22.49 -11.85 15.15
N ILE A 463 -23.68 -12.19 14.65
CA ILE A 463 -24.11 -13.58 14.51
C ILE A 463 -23.20 -14.25 13.50
N THR A 464 -22.60 -15.37 13.89
CA THR A 464 -21.65 -16.12 13.07
C THR A 464 -22.26 -17.41 12.57
N THR A 465 -21.98 -17.77 11.32
CA THR A 465 -22.34 -19.08 10.75
C THR A 465 -21.15 -19.59 9.96
N ASN A 466 -20.63 -20.78 10.29
CA ASN A 466 -19.56 -21.45 9.55
C ASN A 466 -18.42 -20.50 9.13
N ILE A 467 -17.73 -19.90 10.11
CA ILE A 467 -16.77 -18.82 9.87
C ILE A 467 -15.33 -19.16 10.26
N SER A 468 -14.39 -18.74 9.43
CA SER A 468 -12.96 -18.71 9.75
C SER A 468 -12.53 -17.28 9.98
N PHE A 469 -11.89 -17.00 11.12
CA PHE A 469 -11.42 -15.67 11.48
C PHE A 469 -9.91 -15.69 11.66
N LEU A 470 -9.21 -15.02 10.74
CA LEU A 470 -7.76 -15.01 10.61
C LEU A 470 -7.26 -13.57 10.80
N VAL A 471 -6.49 -13.33 11.85
CA VAL A 471 -5.86 -12.06 12.17
C VAL A 471 -4.36 -12.29 12.19
N THR A 472 -3.67 -12.00 11.09
CA THR A 472 -2.26 -12.39 10.94
C THR A 472 -1.34 -11.23 10.59
N GLU A 473 -0.11 -11.21 11.10
CA GLU A 473 0.95 -10.31 10.64
C GLU A 473 0.59 -8.80 10.73
N ASN A 474 -0.33 -8.41 11.62
CA ASN A 474 -0.71 -7.01 11.75
C ASN A 474 0.21 -6.26 12.72
N TYR A 475 0.49 -5.00 12.41
CA TYR A 475 1.17 -4.06 13.29
C TYR A 475 0.18 -3.06 13.89
N VAL A 476 -0.09 -3.15 15.18
CA VAL A 476 -1.07 -2.31 15.86
C VAL A 476 -0.43 -1.51 16.99
N VAL A 477 -0.54 -0.19 16.93
CA VAL A 477 -0.08 0.73 17.97
C VAL A 477 -1.24 1.55 18.48
N HIS A 478 -1.63 1.30 19.73
CA HIS A 478 -2.69 2.05 20.39
C HIS A 478 -2.17 3.37 20.95
N SER A 479 -2.93 4.44 20.73
CA SER A 479 -2.74 5.75 21.38
C SER A 479 -3.87 6.10 22.35
N ALA A 480 -4.82 5.19 22.53
CA ALA A 480 -5.93 5.31 23.45
C ALA A 480 -6.17 3.97 24.17
N SER A 481 -6.88 4.06 25.30
CA SER A 481 -7.03 2.93 26.22
C SER A 481 -8.17 1.98 25.79
N GLY A 482 -7.85 0.89 25.10
CA GLY A 482 -8.78 -0.18 24.72
C GLY A 482 -8.06 -1.51 24.45
N SER A 483 -8.81 -2.61 24.42
CA SER A 483 -8.25 -3.93 24.09
C SER A 483 -8.15 -4.09 22.57
N THR A 484 -7.20 -4.90 22.07
CA THR A 484 -6.92 -4.99 20.62
C THR A 484 -7.99 -5.78 19.87
N VAL A 485 -8.12 -7.08 20.15
CA VAL A 485 -9.11 -7.98 19.53
C VAL A 485 -10.15 -8.33 20.59
N ILE A 486 -11.40 -7.95 20.34
CA ILE A 486 -12.50 -8.11 21.30
C ILE A 486 -13.61 -8.95 20.69
N PHE A 487 -13.95 -10.07 21.33
CA PHE A 487 -15.19 -10.79 21.11
C PHE A 487 -16.21 -10.28 22.12
N ASP A 488 -17.11 -9.39 21.71
CA ASP A 488 -18.16 -8.86 22.60
C ASP A 488 -19.39 -9.77 22.56
N MET A 489 -19.63 -10.41 23.70
CA MET A 489 -20.63 -11.47 23.84
C MET A 489 -21.99 -10.87 24.16
N GLN A 490 -22.74 -10.54 23.11
CA GLN A 490 -24.14 -10.12 23.23
C GLN A 490 -25.09 -11.33 23.33
N PRO A 491 -26.25 -11.21 24.00
CA PRO A 491 -27.27 -12.25 24.03
C PRO A 491 -27.80 -12.55 22.62
N GLY A 492 -27.75 -13.82 22.20
CA GLY A 492 -28.16 -14.23 20.85
C GLY A 492 -27.23 -13.76 19.72
N GLY A 493 -26.05 -13.23 20.05
CA GLY A 493 -25.03 -12.79 19.11
C GLY A 493 -24.05 -13.91 18.73
N LEU A 494 -22.76 -13.68 19.02
CA LEU A 494 -21.67 -14.59 18.67
C LEU A 494 -21.84 -15.99 19.28
N ASP A 495 -21.66 -17.03 18.46
CA ASP A 495 -21.58 -18.41 18.90
C ASP A 495 -20.27 -19.06 18.45
N PHE A 496 -19.41 -19.39 19.42
CA PHE A 496 -18.14 -20.06 19.16
C PHE A 496 -18.29 -21.43 18.49
N SER A 497 -19.44 -22.10 18.60
CA SER A 497 -19.67 -23.37 17.87
C SER A 497 -19.66 -23.21 16.35
N GLN A 498 -19.84 -21.98 15.86
CA GLN A 498 -19.92 -21.64 14.45
C GLN A 498 -18.57 -21.27 13.84
N PHE A 499 -17.50 -21.23 14.64
CA PHE A 499 -16.15 -20.96 14.16
C PHE A 499 -15.44 -22.25 13.76
N ASN A 500 -14.96 -22.30 12.52
CA ASN A 500 -14.07 -23.35 12.04
C ASN A 500 -12.65 -23.14 12.58
N VAL A 501 -12.20 -21.89 12.56
CA VAL A 501 -10.86 -21.46 12.99
C VAL A 501 -10.95 -20.05 13.57
N ILE A 502 -10.28 -19.84 14.70
CA ILE A 502 -9.92 -18.52 15.22
C ILE A 502 -8.40 -18.51 15.34
N LEU A 503 -7.73 -17.82 14.43
CA LEU A 503 -6.27 -17.72 14.40
C LEU A 503 -5.83 -16.27 14.54
N ILE A 504 -5.04 -15.99 15.56
CA ILE A 504 -4.40 -14.70 15.83
C ILE A 504 -2.91 -14.97 15.85
N GLU A 505 -2.23 -14.73 14.73
CA GLU A 505 -0.84 -15.20 14.53
C GLU A 505 0.12 -14.13 14.02
N GLY A 506 1.34 -14.10 14.56
CA GLY A 506 2.42 -13.27 14.00
C GLY A 506 2.16 -11.76 14.09
N ASN A 507 1.21 -11.33 14.91
CA ASN A 507 0.88 -9.92 15.07
C ASN A 507 1.79 -9.25 16.09
N ILE A 508 1.91 -7.93 15.98
CA ILE A 508 2.48 -7.10 17.03
C ILE A 508 1.48 -6.07 17.50
N PHE A 509 1.16 -6.19 18.80
CA PHE A 509 0.22 -5.34 19.48
C PHE A 509 0.92 -4.56 20.58
N ILE A 510 0.89 -3.23 20.47
CA ILE A 510 1.48 -2.30 21.41
C ILE A 510 0.36 -1.50 22.07
N GLN A 511 0.23 -1.66 23.39
CA GLN A 511 -0.79 -1.02 24.22
C GLN A 511 -0.15 -0.38 25.46
N PRO A 512 0.11 0.95 25.43
CA PRO A 512 0.77 1.65 26.54
C PRO A 512 -0.12 1.90 27.76
N PHE A 513 -1.43 1.65 27.67
CA PHE A 513 -2.37 1.86 28.77
C PHE A 513 -2.61 0.57 29.56
N MET A 514 -2.57 0.70 30.90
CA MET A 514 -2.83 -0.41 31.82
C MET A 514 -4.28 -0.94 31.70
N ASN A 515 -4.51 -2.13 32.25
CA ASN A 515 -5.79 -2.81 32.35
C ASN A 515 -6.44 -3.12 30.99
N ARG A 516 -5.63 -3.48 29.99
CA ARG A 516 -6.06 -3.87 28.65
C ARG A 516 -5.54 -5.25 28.27
N LEU A 517 -6.15 -5.85 27.26
CA LEU A 517 -5.85 -7.19 26.78
C LEU A 517 -5.68 -7.18 25.25
N ALA A 518 -4.77 -8.00 24.75
CA ALA A 518 -4.55 -8.27 23.33
C ALA A 518 -5.72 -9.04 22.73
N VAL A 519 -6.15 -10.11 23.39
CA VAL A 519 -7.30 -10.91 22.99
C VAL A 519 -8.25 -11.02 24.18
N TYR A 520 -9.48 -10.53 24.00
CA TYR A 520 -10.43 -10.36 25.08
C TYR A 520 -11.81 -10.92 24.72
N VAL A 521 -12.31 -11.85 25.53
CA VAL A 521 -13.70 -12.33 25.44
C VAL A 521 -14.55 -11.60 26.48
N ASP A 522 -15.43 -10.73 25.99
CA ASP A 522 -16.15 -9.76 26.80
C ASP A 522 -17.60 -10.17 27.05
N TYR A 523 -17.86 -10.81 28.19
CA TYR A 523 -19.19 -11.23 28.64
C TYR A 523 -20.05 -10.15 29.28
N ARG A 524 -19.61 -8.89 29.33
CA ARG A 524 -20.33 -7.83 30.06
C ARG A 524 -21.74 -7.59 29.53
N SER A 525 -21.97 -7.93 28.28
CA SER A 525 -23.23 -7.74 27.59
C SER A 525 -24.21 -8.92 27.80
N GLY A 526 -23.75 -10.05 28.34
CA GLY A 526 -24.61 -11.15 28.79
C GLY A 526 -24.77 -12.36 27.85
N GLY A 527 -23.92 -12.49 26.82
CA GLY A 527 -23.88 -13.68 25.97
C GLY A 527 -23.44 -14.94 26.73
N THR A 528 -23.81 -16.12 26.22
CA THR A 528 -23.62 -17.40 26.93
C THR A 528 -22.71 -18.40 26.21
N SER A 529 -22.32 -18.14 24.95
CA SER A 529 -21.42 -19.04 24.24
C SER A 529 -20.01 -18.99 24.85
N VAL A 530 -19.39 -20.14 25.06
CA VAL A 530 -18.06 -20.29 25.64
C VAL A 530 -17.19 -21.03 24.63
N PRO A 531 -16.00 -20.53 24.28
CA PRO A 531 -15.13 -21.27 23.38
C PRO A 531 -14.67 -22.58 24.01
N ALA A 532 -14.47 -23.60 23.18
CA ALA A 532 -13.87 -24.86 23.60
C ALA A 532 -12.39 -24.66 23.95
N ASP A 533 -11.82 -25.62 24.70
CA ASP A 533 -10.38 -25.61 25.02
C ASP A 533 -9.54 -25.54 23.74
N GLY A 534 -8.59 -24.60 23.71
CA GLY A 534 -7.69 -24.32 22.60
C GLY A 534 -8.36 -23.73 21.35
N GLN A 535 -9.64 -23.37 21.40
CA GLN A 535 -10.35 -22.89 20.22
C GLN A 535 -9.84 -21.53 19.71
N ILE A 536 -9.40 -20.64 20.61
CA ILE A 536 -8.80 -19.36 20.25
C ILE A 536 -7.29 -19.55 20.16
N GLN A 537 -6.78 -19.65 18.94
CA GLN A 537 -5.36 -19.88 18.67
C GLN A 537 -4.62 -18.55 18.63
N VAL A 538 -3.68 -18.35 19.54
CA VAL A 538 -2.88 -17.13 19.68
C VAL A 538 -1.42 -17.52 19.57
N TYR A 539 -0.84 -17.42 18.37
CA TYR A 539 0.46 -17.99 18.05
C TYR A 539 1.50 -16.95 17.60
N SER A 540 2.73 -17.09 18.08
CA SER A 540 3.88 -16.32 17.57
C SER A 540 3.68 -14.80 17.54
N ASN A 541 2.82 -14.26 18.42
CA ASN A 541 2.56 -12.83 18.51
C ASN A 541 3.56 -12.16 19.45
N TYR A 542 3.78 -10.86 19.25
CA TYR A 542 4.58 -10.04 20.15
C TYR A 542 3.72 -8.97 20.81
N PHE A 543 3.77 -8.93 22.13
CA PHE A 543 2.96 -8.04 22.93
C PHE A 543 3.84 -7.07 23.71
N ARG A 544 3.49 -5.78 23.61
CA ARG A 544 4.01 -4.75 24.51
C ARG A 544 2.84 -4.08 25.22
N TYR A 545 2.47 -4.64 26.37
CA TYR A 545 1.28 -4.25 27.13
C TYR A 545 1.65 -3.75 28.52
N ALA A 546 1.15 -2.56 28.89
CA ALA A 546 1.36 -2.03 30.24
C ALA A 546 0.62 -2.85 31.31
N LEU A 547 1.33 -3.18 32.39
CA LEU A 547 0.80 -3.90 33.55
C LEU A 547 0.08 -2.95 34.53
N PRO A 548 -0.93 -3.42 35.29
CA PRO A 548 -1.50 -4.77 35.23
C PRO A 548 -2.32 -4.98 33.95
N TRP A 549 -2.34 -6.21 33.44
CA TRP A 549 -3.22 -6.59 32.34
C TRP A 549 -4.64 -6.85 32.85
N GLY A 550 -5.63 -6.56 32.00
CA GLY A 550 -7.04 -6.70 32.33
C GLY A 550 -7.53 -5.78 33.45
N ARG A 551 -8.85 -5.63 33.55
CA ARG A 551 -9.53 -4.81 34.54
C ARG A 551 -9.35 -5.38 35.94
N THR A 552 -8.90 -4.52 36.84
CA THR A 552 -8.79 -4.80 38.27
C THR A 552 -10.05 -4.39 39.06
N THR A 553 -11.00 -3.71 38.41
CA THR A 553 -12.27 -3.28 39.00
C THR A 553 -13.44 -4.09 38.44
N PRO A 554 -14.47 -4.41 39.24
CA PRO A 554 -15.63 -5.16 38.78
C PRO A 554 -16.29 -4.59 37.51
N PRO A 555 -16.66 -5.44 36.53
CA PRO A 555 -16.31 -6.85 36.47
C PRO A 555 -14.81 -7.03 36.21
N VAL A 556 -14.17 -7.82 37.07
CA VAL A 556 -12.71 -8.02 37.10
C VAL A 556 -12.35 -9.00 35.99
N ASP A 557 -11.23 -8.78 35.31
CA ASP A 557 -10.75 -9.70 34.29
C ASP A 557 -9.98 -10.89 34.91
N VAL A 558 -10.28 -12.08 34.43
CA VAL A 558 -9.46 -13.28 34.58
C VAL A 558 -8.47 -13.28 33.44
N VAL A 559 -7.18 -13.17 33.79
CA VAL A 559 -6.10 -12.93 32.82
C VAL A 559 -5.07 -14.04 32.92
N ASP A 560 -4.53 -14.44 31.77
CA ASP A 560 -3.40 -15.37 31.71
C ASP A 560 -2.16 -14.79 32.42
N PRO A 561 -1.43 -15.60 33.21
CA PRO A 561 -0.28 -15.10 33.98
C PRO A 561 0.93 -14.73 33.11
N LEU A 562 0.99 -15.19 31.86
CA LEU A 562 2.14 -15.01 30.96
C LEU A 562 1.83 -14.09 29.78
N PHE A 563 0.57 -13.99 29.34
CA PHE A 563 0.19 -13.19 28.17
C PHE A 563 -1.05 -12.32 28.42
N PRO A 564 -1.20 -11.17 27.73
CA PRO A 564 -2.33 -10.25 27.91
C PRO A 564 -3.61 -10.77 27.23
N VAL A 565 -4.03 -12.00 27.55
CA VAL A 565 -5.29 -12.59 27.06
C VAL A 565 -6.20 -12.91 28.24
N GLY A 566 -7.51 -12.87 28.03
CA GLY A 566 -8.44 -13.14 29.12
C GLY A 566 -9.90 -12.90 28.81
N PHE A 567 -10.71 -12.98 29.86
CA PHE A 567 -12.15 -12.74 29.87
C PHE A 567 -12.56 -12.10 31.18
N ASN A 568 -13.76 -11.55 31.29
CA ASN A 568 -14.21 -10.91 32.54
C ASN A 568 -15.07 -11.79 33.44
N SER A 569 -15.21 -11.40 34.70
CA SER A 569 -15.91 -12.15 35.74
C SER A 569 -17.41 -12.33 35.53
N THR A 570 -18.03 -11.74 34.51
CA THR A 570 -19.43 -12.04 34.14
C THR A 570 -19.56 -13.24 33.20
N ALA A 571 -18.44 -13.89 32.85
CA ALA A 571 -18.44 -15.08 32.01
C ALA A 571 -19.28 -16.23 32.62
N PRO A 572 -19.88 -17.10 31.79
CA PRO A 572 -20.61 -18.28 32.24
C PRO A 572 -19.77 -19.15 33.18
N VAL A 573 -20.44 -19.79 34.15
CA VAL A 573 -19.79 -20.71 35.08
C VAL A 573 -19.06 -21.81 34.31
N GLY A 574 -17.80 -22.04 34.68
CA GLY A 574 -16.94 -23.02 34.01
C GLY A 574 -16.09 -22.45 32.87
N THR A 575 -16.23 -21.17 32.52
CA THR A 575 -15.29 -20.51 31.60
C THR A 575 -13.88 -20.50 32.21
N THR A 576 -12.89 -20.95 31.45
CA THR A 576 -11.48 -20.99 31.89
C THR A 576 -10.55 -20.43 30.84
N LEU A 577 -9.30 -20.15 31.22
CA LEU A 577 -8.25 -19.70 30.30
C LEU A 577 -7.80 -20.78 29.31
N ALA A 578 -8.20 -22.05 29.51
CA ALA A 578 -7.86 -23.14 28.60
C ALA A 578 -8.45 -22.95 27.19
N MET A 579 -9.41 -22.05 27.02
CA MET A 579 -9.94 -21.66 25.70
C MET A 579 -8.91 -20.99 24.77
N PHE A 580 -7.82 -20.45 25.34
CA PHE A 580 -6.71 -19.90 24.58
C PHE A 580 -5.61 -20.95 24.38
N ASP A 581 -5.30 -21.29 23.14
CA ASP A 581 -4.08 -22.03 22.80
C ASP A 581 -2.95 -21.02 22.57
N LEU A 582 -1.94 -21.04 23.44
CA LEU A 582 -0.87 -20.04 23.50
C LEU A 582 0.46 -20.68 23.13
N GLN A 583 0.97 -20.39 21.94
CA GLN A 583 2.22 -20.98 21.43
C GLN A 583 3.17 -19.89 20.92
N ASN A 584 4.44 -19.97 21.32
CA ASN A 584 5.54 -19.12 20.83
C ASN A 584 5.30 -17.59 20.92
N ASN A 585 4.35 -17.13 21.73
CA ASN A 585 4.14 -15.70 21.96
C ASN A 585 5.27 -15.12 22.82
N MET A 586 5.53 -13.82 22.65
CA MET A 586 6.55 -13.10 23.40
C MET A 586 6.03 -11.76 23.93
N ASN A 587 6.44 -11.41 25.15
CA ASN A 587 6.31 -10.04 25.66
C ASN A 587 7.66 -9.34 25.52
N PHE A 588 7.66 -8.04 25.17
CA PHE A 588 8.88 -7.25 24.98
C PHE A 588 8.79 -5.82 25.50
#